data_AF-A0A956E6J9-F1
#
_entry.id   AF-A0A956E6J9-F1
#
_cell.length_a   1.000
_cell.length_b   1.000
_cell.length_c   1.000
_cell.angle_alpha   90.00
_cell.angle_beta   90.00
_cell.angle_gamma   90.00
#
_symmetry.space_group_name_H-M   'P 1'
#
loop_
_entity.id
_entity.type
_entity.pdbx_description
1 polymer ?
#
loop_
_entity_poly.entity_id
_entity_poly.type
_entity_poly.pdbx_seq_one_letter_code
_entity_poly.pdbx_strand_id
1 'polypeptide(L)'
;MSAAWVLVWLGASAPTPHQHLALESYELAHGLATRKPSSAARAASPYPRRVATQVEAALERARTLSGSLQDTEARAQVGHAQRMLRRHPELPQAAWQMAECLRLEAQLLARTTETKSAAEAALRAATILDGGRTLGVDEAALGGLDSQPPSPIEFRVEIPPGAELSVDGAASVTRISRLRLAPGLHHVRVTRHDRPLHAAWVELSAETPNLPLPINPSERCSEDEFAALRRAPTAGASLKSVGCERWLMARPLPGPTVGARVQVRRCSGSRCSAWVTWSPNLQLDYAGPAQEFDHEAGWPDWATYAIVGASALAITGVVLWQLGTFDSAEPGKKKWVYQAPAALSF
;
A
#
# COMPACT_ATOMS: atom_id res chain seq x y z
N MET A 1 5.70 -35.07 15.24
CA MET A 1 6.54 -33.92 15.64
C MET A 1 5.68 -32.68 15.57
N SER A 2 5.48 -31.98 16.70
CA SER A 2 4.68 -30.74 16.72
C SER A 2 5.40 -29.66 15.91
N ALA A 3 4.70 -29.00 14.98
CA ALA A 3 5.26 -27.89 14.22
C ALA A 3 5.70 -26.76 15.15
N ALA A 4 6.93 -26.27 14.98
CA ALA A 4 7.48 -25.17 15.77
C ALA A 4 6.68 -23.88 15.55
N TRP A 5 6.42 -23.15 16.64
CA TRP A 5 5.74 -21.86 16.62
C TRP A 5 6.65 -20.78 16.04
N VAL A 6 6.08 -19.80 15.34
CA VAL A 6 6.87 -18.67 14.81
C VAL A 6 6.71 -17.46 15.72
N LEU A 7 7.80 -16.99 16.33
CA LEU A 7 7.79 -15.86 17.25
C LEU A 7 7.96 -14.53 16.52
N VAL A 8 6.96 -13.66 16.62
CA VAL A 8 6.94 -12.32 16.03
C VAL A 8 7.00 -11.28 17.13
N TRP A 9 8.13 -10.60 17.22
CA TRP A 9 8.32 -9.45 18.11
C TRP A 9 7.82 -8.16 17.46
N LEU A 10 7.00 -7.40 18.19
CA LEU A 10 6.40 -6.12 17.76
C LEU A 10 7.02 -4.88 18.43
N GLY A 11 8.11 -5.02 19.17
CA GLY A 11 8.83 -3.86 19.70
C GLY A 11 9.61 -3.13 18.59
N ALA A 12 9.79 -1.82 18.76
CA ALA A 12 10.54 -0.97 17.82
C ALA A 12 12.04 -1.38 17.72
N SER A 13 12.58 -1.95 18.77
CA SER A 13 13.91 -2.54 18.85
C SER A 13 13.83 -4.04 19.12
N ALA A 14 14.94 -4.76 18.91
CA ALA A 14 15.06 -6.15 19.33
C ALA A 14 14.74 -6.31 20.83
N PRO A 15 14.18 -7.46 21.27
CA PRO A 15 13.89 -7.68 22.67
C PRO A 15 15.17 -7.56 23.51
N THR A 16 15.06 -6.88 24.66
CA THR A 16 16.18 -6.78 25.62
C THR A 16 16.47 -8.16 26.22
N PRO A 17 17.66 -8.39 26.82
CA PRO A 17 17.97 -9.68 27.44
C PRO A 17 16.90 -10.15 28.45
N HIS A 18 16.35 -9.23 29.25
CA HIS A 18 15.28 -9.55 30.20
C HIS A 18 13.96 -9.93 29.51
N GLN A 19 13.63 -9.30 28.39
CA GLN A 19 12.45 -9.68 27.59
C GLN A 19 12.66 -11.02 26.90
N HIS A 20 13.89 -11.33 26.49
CA HIS A 20 14.22 -12.62 25.92
C HIS A 20 14.01 -13.74 26.96
N LEU A 21 14.52 -13.57 28.18
CA LEU A 21 14.28 -14.51 29.29
C LEU A 21 12.79 -14.67 29.62
N ALA A 22 12.02 -13.58 29.54
CA ALA A 22 10.57 -13.65 29.72
C ALA A 22 9.89 -14.47 28.63
N LEU A 23 10.33 -14.36 27.38
CA LEU A 23 9.80 -15.14 26.27
C LEU A 23 10.20 -16.62 26.39
N GLU A 24 11.45 -16.91 26.72
CA GLU A 24 11.93 -18.28 26.95
C GLU A 24 11.19 -18.96 28.11
N SER A 25 10.96 -18.25 29.22
CA SER A 25 10.17 -18.80 30.33
C SER A 25 8.70 -19.02 29.98
N TYR A 26 8.11 -18.15 29.15
CA TYR A 26 6.75 -18.36 28.62
C TYR A 26 6.69 -19.61 27.74
N GLU A 27 7.68 -19.79 26.86
CA GLU A 27 7.79 -20.96 25.99
C GLU A 27 7.89 -22.26 26.79
N LEU A 28 8.78 -22.29 27.79
CA LEU A 28 8.95 -23.44 28.67
C LEU A 28 7.66 -23.78 29.44
N ALA A 29 7.02 -22.77 30.05
CA ALA A 29 5.80 -22.95 30.84
C ALA A 29 4.61 -23.50 30.02
N HIS A 30 4.60 -23.26 28.70
CA HIS A 30 3.52 -23.68 27.80
C HIS A 30 3.93 -24.82 26.86
N GLY A 31 5.12 -25.42 27.04
CA GLY A 31 5.63 -26.49 26.19
C GLY A 31 5.77 -26.09 24.71
N LEU A 32 6.15 -24.84 24.45
CA LEU A 32 6.30 -24.28 23.11
C LEU A 32 7.77 -24.32 22.70
N ALA A 33 8.03 -24.63 21.43
CA ALA A 33 9.31 -24.39 20.79
C ALA A 33 9.09 -23.31 19.72
N THR A 34 9.74 -22.16 19.86
CA THR A 34 9.65 -21.10 18.85
C THR A 34 10.84 -21.08 17.90
N ARG A 35 10.59 -20.54 16.71
CA ARG A 35 11.61 -20.15 15.75
C ARG A 35 11.35 -18.73 15.27
N LYS A 36 12.40 -18.08 14.79
CA LYS A 36 12.25 -16.81 14.07
C LYS A 36 11.51 -17.05 12.74
N PRO A 37 10.74 -16.06 12.24
CA PRO A 37 10.21 -16.13 10.89
C PRO A 37 11.35 -16.37 9.89
N SER A 38 11.08 -17.08 8.80
CA SER A 38 12.11 -17.23 7.76
C SER A 38 12.47 -15.83 7.26
N SER A 39 13.75 -15.50 7.29
CA SER A 39 14.24 -14.40 6.48
C SER A 39 14.21 -14.91 5.05
N ALA A 40 13.16 -14.59 4.31
CA ALA A 40 13.22 -14.69 2.86
C ALA A 40 14.52 -13.98 2.44
N ALA A 41 15.31 -14.64 1.58
CA ALA A 41 16.64 -14.19 1.20
C ALA A 41 16.66 -12.67 1.00
N ARG A 42 17.62 -12.01 1.68
CA ARG A 42 17.83 -10.57 1.75
C ARG A 42 17.25 -9.87 0.52
N ALA A 43 16.24 -9.03 0.73
CA ALA A 43 15.62 -8.24 -0.30
C ALA A 43 16.70 -7.70 -1.25
N ALA A 44 16.58 -8.04 -2.54
CA ALA A 44 17.35 -7.40 -3.57
C ALA A 44 17.29 -5.88 -3.31
N SER A 45 18.43 -5.20 -3.42
CA SER A 45 18.52 -3.74 -3.28
C SER A 45 17.29 -3.08 -3.91
N PRO A 46 16.62 -2.13 -3.23
CA PRO A 46 15.28 -1.67 -3.60
C PRO A 46 15.18 -1.27 -5.08
N TYR A 47 16.28 -0.78 -5.67
CA TYR A 47 16.58 -0.79 -7.09
C TYR A 47 18.07 -0.37 -7.27
N PRO A 48 18.72 -0.64 -8.42
CA PRO A 48 20.10 -0.22 -8.66
C PRO A 48 20.16 1.28 -8.98
N ARG A 49 20.42 2.14 -7.99
CA ARG A 49 20.55 3.61 -8.16
C ARG A 49 21.46 4.02 -9.31
N ARG A 50 22.55 3.27 -9.53
CA ARG A 50 23.49 3.49 -10.63
C ARG A 50 22.81 3.42 -12.01
N VAL A 51 21.85 2.53 -12.19
CA VAL A 51 21.11 2.39 -13.47
C VAL A 51 20.23 3.61 -13.70
N ALA A 52 19.54 4.12 -12.67
CA ALA A 52 18.76 5.35 -12.79
C ALA A 52 19.61 6.53 -13.28
N THR A 53 20.79 6.74 -12.68
CA THR A 53 21.74 7.77 -13.10
C THR A 53 22.26 7.54 -14.53
N GLN A 54 22.47 6.29 -14.93
CA GLN A 54 22.90 5.97 -16.29
C GLN A 54 21.82 6.25 -17.33
N VAL A 55 20.55 5.96 -17.02
CA VAL A 55 19.40 6.29 -17.86
C VAL A 55 19.27 7.80 -18.02
N GLU A 56 19.33 8.55 -16.92
CA GLU A 56 19.26 10.03 -16.95
C GLU A 56 20.41 10.63 -17.75
N ALA A 57 21.65 10.15 -17.55
CA ALA A 57 22.80 10.61 -18.32
C ALA A 57 22.69 10.28 -19.82
N ALA A 58 22.08 9.14 -20.18
CA ALA A 58 21.84 8.79 -21.58
C ALA A 58 20.76 9.70 -22.22
N LEU A 59 19.66 9.98 -21.50
CA LEU A 59 18.62 10.91 -21.94
C LEU A 59 19.17 12.32 -22.11
N GLU A 60 19.99 12.80 -21.17
CA GLU A 60 20.59 14.13 -21.25
C GLU A 60 21.56 14.27 -22.43
N ARG A 61 22.36 13.23 -22.68
CA ARG A 61 23.19 13.16 -23.90
C ARG A 61 22.33 13.17 -25.16
N ALA A 62 21.24 12.41 -25.19
CA ALA A 62 20.33 12.38 -26.35
C ALA A 62 19.73 13.76 -26.66
N ARG A 63 19.30 14.50 -25.62
CA ARG A 63 18.79 15.89 -25.78
C ARG A 63 19.86 16.81 -26.33
N THR A 64 21.06 16.78 -25.75
CA THR A 64 22.21 17.58 -26.22
C THR A 64 22.51 17.30 -27.69
N LEU A 65 22.60 16.02 -28.07
CA LEU A 65 22.87 15.60 -29.45
C LEU A 65 21.75 16.04 -30.40
N SER A 66 20.49 15.84 -30.01
CA SER A 66 19.30 16.27 -30.78
C SER A 66 19.29 17.79 -31.03
N GLY A 67 19.63 18.60 -30.03
CA GLY A 67 19.77 20.05 -30.15
C GLY A 67 20.92 20.50 -31.05
N SER A 68 21.97 19.69 -31.15
CA SER A 68 23.09 19.87 -32.10
C SER A 68 22.87 19.24 -33.47
N LEU A 69 21.66 18.76 -33.77
CA LEU A 69 21.28 18.11 -35.03
C LEU A 69 22.06 16.81 -35.35
N GLN A 70 22.57 16.13 -34.32
CA GLN A 70 23.25 14.83 -34.42
C GLN A 70 22.25 13.68 -34.22
N ASP A 71 21.33 13.52 -35.18
CA ASP A 71 20.15 12.67 -35.03
C ASP A 71 20.48 11.18 -34.86
N THR A 72 21.50 10.68 -35.57
CA THR A 72 21.91 9.27 -35.51
C THR A 72 22.42 8.90 -34.12
N GLU A 73 23.31 9.73 -33.57
CA GLU A 73 23.87 9.56 -32.23
C GLU A 73 22.81 9.76 -31.15
N ALA A 74 21.91 10.74 -31.33
CA ALA A 74 20.77 10.96 -30.44
C ALA A 74 19.86 9.72 -30.38
N ARG A 75 19.48 9.15 -31.53
CA ARG A 75 18.70 7.90 -31.61
C ARG A 75 19.42 6.74 -30.94
N ALA A 76 20.74 6.63 -31.11
CA ALA A 76 21.53 5.59 -30.45
C ALA A 76 21.49 5.71 -28.92
N GLN A 77 21.56 6.94 -28.37
CA GLN A 77 21.43 7.18 -26.93
C GLN A 77 20.02 6.90 -26.41
N VAL A 78 18.97 7.31 -27.14
CA VAL A 78 17.56 6.97 -26.79
C VAL A 78 17.39 5.45 -26.75
N GLY A 79 17.82 4.73 -27.78
CA GLY A 79 17.75 3.27 -27.81
C GLY A 79 18.54 2.61 -26.69
N HIS A 80 19.68 3.19 -26.28
CA HIS A 80 20.44 2.71 -25.12
C HIS A 80 19.65 2.87 -23.81
N ALA A 81 19.04 4.04 -23.58
CA ALA A 81 18.18 4.28 -22.42
C ALA A 81 16.98 3.34 -22.38
N GLN A 82 16.26 3.16 -23.50
CA GLN A 82 15.13 2.22 -23.61
C GLN A 82 15.54 0.79 -23.27
N ARG A 83 16.70 0.31 -23.76
CA ARG A 83 17.20 -1.04 -23.43
C ARG A 83 17.52 -1.19 -21.94
N MET A 84 18.09 -0.17 -21.30
CA MET A 84 18.34 -0.20 -19.85
C MET A 84 17.01 -0.26 -19.08
N LEU A 85 16.04 0.57 -19.43
CA LEU A 85 14.71 0.59 -18.80
C LEU A 85 13.96 -0.74 -18.96
N ARG A 86 14.05 -1.39 -20.13
CA ARG A 86 13.45 -2.72 -20.35
C ARG A 86 14.10 -3.81 -19.51
N ARG A 87 15.39 -3.70 -19.23
CA ARG A 87 16.14 -4.62 -18.37
C ARG A 87 15.95 -4.35 -16.87
N HIS A 88 15.54 -3.13 -16.53
CA HIS A 88 15.39 -2.67 -15.15
C HIS A 88 13.98 -2.10 -14.88
N PRO A 89 12.92 -2.90 -15.07
CA PRO A 89 11.56 -2.45 -14.80
C PRO A 89 11.31 -2.17 -13.30
N GLU A 90 12.18 -2.60 -12.40
CA GLU A 90 12.06 -2.31 -10.96
C GLU A 90 12.20 -0.82 -10.60
N LEU A 91 12.74 0.01 -11.51
CA LEU A 91 12.96 1.43 -11.25
C LEU A 91 11.64 2.17 -10.98
N PRO A 92 11.54 2.96 -9.89
CA PRO A 92 10.34 3.71 -9.53
C PRO A 92 9.79 4.58 -10.67
N GLN A 93 10.70 5.25 -11.37
CA GLN A 93 10.46 6.23 -12.42
C GLN A 93 10.54 5.66 -13.85
N ALA A 94 10.57 4.33 -14.01
CA ALA A 94 10.79 3.69 -15.31
C ALA A 94 9.78 4.11 -16.37
N ALA A 95 8.48 4.17 -16.02
CA ALA A 95 7.39 4.59 -16.89
C ALA A 95 7.64 5.99 -17.46
N TRP A 96 7.90 6.95 -16.57
CA TRP A 96 8.15 8.35 -16.93
C TRP A 96 9.41 8.51 -17.79
N GLN A 97 10.50 7.81 -17.44
CA GLN A 97 11.74 7.85 -18.22
C GLN A 97 11.57 7.20 -19.61
N MET A 98 10.73 6.16 -19.74
CA MET A 98 10.40 5.56 -21.03
C MET A 98 9.51 6.48 -21.87
N ALA A 99 8.52 7.14 -21.27
CA ALA A 99 7.73 8.16 -21.94
C ALA A 99 8.62 9.28 -22.52
N GLU A 100 9.63 9.71 -21.76
CA GLU A 100 10.62 10.68 -22.23
C GLU A 100 11.47 10.15 -23.41
N CYS A 101 11.91 8.89 -23.35
CA CYS A 101 12.59 8.25 -24.49
C CYS A 101 11.73 8.31 -25.77
N LEU A 102 10.45 7.95 -25.64
CA LEU A 102 9.50 7.89 -26.76
C LEU A 102 9.16 9.28 -27.32
N ARG A 103 9.12 10.32 -26.48
CA ARG A 103 8.98 11.71 -26.94
C ARG A 103 10.18 12.17 -27.75
N LEU A 104 11.39 11.92 -27.25
CA LEU A 104 12.62 12.26 -27.99
C LEU A 104 12.69 11.51 -29.32
N GLU A 105 12.28 10.24 -29.32
CA GLU A 105 12.15 9.45 -30.54
C GLU A 105 11.13 10.07 -31.51
N ALA A 106 9.95 10.46 -31.04
CA ALA A 106 8.93 11.14 -31.85
C ALA A 106 9.46 12.46 -32.45
N GLN A 107 10.18 13.27 -31.68
CA GLN A 107 10.82 14.51 -32.17
C GLN A 107 11.85 14.23 -33.27
N LEU A 108 12.69 13.21 -33.09
CA LEU A 108 13.70 12.82 -34.06
C LEU A 108 13.07 12.21 -35.34
N LEU A 109 11.91 11.57 -35.23
CA LEU A 109 11.15 11.05 -36.38
C LEU A 109 10.35 12.15 -37.09
N ALA A 110 9.87 13.17 -36.38
CA ALA A 110 9.07 14.25 -36.97
C ALA A 110 9.87 15.17 -37.90
N ARG A 111 11.20 15.14 -37.84
CA ARG A 111 12.10 15.93 -38.72
C ARG A 111 12.03 15.50 -40.18
N THR A 112 11.55 14.28 -40.46
CA THR A 112 11.40 13.73 -41.81
C THR A 112 9.93 13.40 -42.09
N THR A 113 9.43 13.78 -43.26
CA THR A 113 8.01 13.59 -43.63
C THR A 113 7.62 12.12 -43.80
N GLU A 114 8.57 11.26 -44.20
CA GLU A 114 8.37 9.82 -44.42
C GLU A 114 8.03 9.05 -43.14
N THR A 115 8.32 9.62 -41.97
CA THR A 115 8.21 8.96 -40.66
C THR A 115 7.10 9.55 -39.79
N LYS A 116 6.18 10.33 -40.36
CA LYS A 116 5.09 10.98 -39.61
C LYS A 116 4.28 9.98 -38.78
N SER A 117 3.83 8.88 -39.38
CA SER A 117 3.03 7.86 -38.69
C SER A 117 3.79 7.19 -37.54
N ALA A 118 5.10 6.98 -37.70
CA ALA A 118 5.97 6.44 -36.66
C ALA A 118 6.16 7.46 -35.51
N ALA A 119 6.31 8.75 -35.83
CA ALA A 119 6.37 9.81 -34.85
C ALA A 119 5.07 9.90 -34.03
N GLU A 120 3.91 9.84 -34.68
CA GLU A 120 2.61 9.81 -34.02
C GLU A 120 2.45 8.58 -33.12
N ALA A 121 2.88 7.39 -33.59
CA ALA A 121 2.83 6.17 -32.80
C ALA A 121 3.72 6.24 -31.55
N ALA A 122 4.94 6.76 -31.67
CA ALA A 122 5.84 6.97 -30.55
C ALA A 122 5.27 7.99 -29.54
N LEU A 123 4.69 9.08 -30.03
CA LEU A 123 4.07 10.10 -29.18
C LEU A 123 2.83 9.56 -28.45
N ARG A 124 1.96 8.79 -29.11
CA ARG A 124 0.83 8.10 -28.47
C ARG A 124 1.31 7.16 -27.36
N ALA A 125 2.34 6.36 -27.62
CA ALA A 125 2.91 5.46 -26.62
C ALA A 125 3.50 6.21 -25.41
N ALA A 126 4.12 7.37 -25.64
CA ALA A 126 4.59 8.23 -24.55
C ALA A 126 3.43 8.77 -23.68
N THR A 127 2.35 9.25 -24.32
CA THR A 127 1.14 9.76 -23.65
C THR A 127 0.47 8.70 -22.79
N ILE A 128 0.44 7.44 -23.25
CA ILE A 128 -0.09 6.31 -22.47
C ILE A 128 0.69 6.15 -21.16
N LEU A 129 2.02 6.18 -21.22
CA LEU A 129 2.92 5.87 -20.09
C LEU A 129 3.04 6.97 -19.03
N ASP A 130 2.57 8.19 -19.29
CA ASP A 130 2.64 9.27 -18.29
C ASP A 130 1.29 9.92 -17.98
N GLY A 131 0.20 9.31 -18.44
CA GLY A 131 -1.16 9.75 -18.17
C GLY A 131 -1.53 11.05 -18.89
N GLY A 132 -0.85 11.38 -19.98
CA GLY A 132 -1.12 12.59 -20.76
C GLY A 132 -0.65 13.86 -20.08
N ARG A 133 0.56 13.84 -19.51
CA ARG A 133 1.17 15.08 -18.98
C ARG A 133 1.16 16.16 -20.06
N THR A 134 0.95 17.41 -19.64
CA THR A 134 1.03 18.56 -20.52
C THR A 134 2.38 18.62 -21.24
N LEU A 135 2.33 18.79 -22.55
CA LEU A 135 3.53 18.89 -23.38
C LEU A 135 4.39 20.09 -22.94
N GLY A 136 5.71 19.93 -23.00
CA GLY A 136 6.67 21.00 -22.74
C GLY A 136 6.75 22.03 -23.88
N VAL A 137 7.37 23.18 -23.64
CA VAL A 137 7.54 24.25 -24.65
C VAL A 137 8.26 23.73 -25.90
N ASP A 138 9.29 22.92 -25.73
CA ASP A 138 10.07 22.33 -26.83
C ASP A 138 9.31 21.23 -27.60
N GLU A 139 8.19 20.76 -27.04
CA GLU A 139 7.31 19.76 -27.65
C GLU A 139 6.20 20.41 -28.50
N ALA A 140 6.07 21.75 -28.49
CA ALA A 140 5.11 22.48 -29.31
C ALA A 140 5.32 22.24 -30.82
N ALA A 141 6.55 21.91 -31.24
CA ALA A 141 6.88 21.51 -32.61
C ALA A 141 6.18 20.21 -33.05
N LEU A 142 5.68 19.41 -32.10
CA LEU A 142 4.88 18.22 -32.36
C LEU A 142 3.38 18.53 -32.57
N GLY A 143 2.96 19.80 -32.50
CA GLY A 143 1.57 20.29 -32.49
C GLY A 143 0.70 19.98 -33.72
N GLY A 144 1.13 19.07 -34.61
CA GLY A 144 0.34 18.54 -35.72
C GLY A 144 0.32 17.01 -35.80
N LEU A 145 0.84 16.33 -34.77
CA LEU A 145 0.81 14.88 -34.64
C LEU A 145 -0.37 14.46 -33.77
N ASP A 146 -1.11 13.42 -34.19
CA ASP A 146 -2.15 12.83 -33.37
C ASP A 146 -1.53 11.98 -32.24
N SER A 147 -1.55 12.54 -31.03
CA SER A 147 -1.07 11.92 -29.80
C SER A 147 -2.19 11.32 -28.94
N GLN A 148 -3.44 11.31 -29.42
CA GLN A 148 -4.57 10.88 -28.62
C GLN A 148 -4.49 9.37 -28.37
N PRO A 149 -4.46 8.92 -27.10
CA PRO A 149 -4.45 7.50 -26.80
C PRO A 149 -5.80 6.87 -27.19
N PRO A 150 -5.83 5.57 -27.53
CA PRO A 150 -7.10 4.88 -27.74
C PRO A 150 -7.94 4.87 -26.46
N SER A 151 -9.25 4.71 -26.62
CA SER A 151 -10.19 4.68 -25.49
C SER A 151 -9.80 3.63 -24.45
N PRO A 152 -9.77 3.98 -23.15
CA PRO A 152 -9.43 3.03 -22.09
C PRO A 152 -10.43 1.88 -21.98
N ILE A 153 -9.90 0.66 -21.87
CA ILE A 153 -10.65 -0.59 -21.65
C ILE A 153 -10.36 -1.16 -20.25
N GLU A 154 -11.26 -2.02 -19.77
CA GLU A 154 -11.17 -2.62 -18.43
C GLU A 154 -10.26 -3.86 -18.43
N PHE A 155 -9.24 -3.84 -17.57
CA PHE A 155 -8.34 -4.96 -17.31
C PHE A 155 -8.52 -5.48 -15.89
N ARG A 156 -8.43 -6.80 -15.73
CA ARG A 156 -8.41 -7.45 -14.42
C ARG A 156 -6.99 -7.81 -14.02
N VAL A 157 -6.62 -7.40 -12.81
CA VAL A 157 -5.34 -7.74 -12.20
C VAL A 157 -5.57 -8.34 -10.82
N GLU A 158 -4.93 -9.47 -10.56
CA GLU A 158 -4.90 -10.09 -9.24
C GLU A 158 -3.52 -9.85 -8.61
N ILE A 159 -3.52 -9.32 -7.39
CA ILE A 159 -2.29 -9.13 -6.60
C ILE A 159 -2.41 -9.80 -5.24
N PRO A 160 -1.31 -10.30 -4.67
CA PRO A 160 -1.32 -10.89 -3.33
C PRO A 160 -1.86 -9.93 -2.25
N PRO A 161 -2.50 -10.43 -1.18
CA PRO A 161 -2.94 -9.60 -0.06
C PRO A 161 -1.83 -8.72 0.51
N GLY A 162 -2.14 -7.45 0.79
CA GLY A 162 -1.19 -6.48 1.34
C GLY A 162 -0.11 -6.01 0.36
N ALA A 163 -0.15 -6.45 -0.90
CA ALA A 163 0.62 -5.85 -1.97
C ALA A 163 -0.11 -4.62 -2.53
N GLU A 164 0.66 -3.73 -3.14
CA GLU A 164 0.24 -2.50 -3.79
C GLU A 164 0.64 -2.58 -5.26
N LEU A 165 -0.30 -2.26 -6.16
CA LEU A 165 -0.08 -2.23 -7.60
C LEU A 165 0.16 -0.79 -8.04
N SER A 166 1.21 -0.56 -8.80
CA SER A 166 1.42 0.68 -9.52
C SER A 166 1.46 0.39 -11.01
N VAL A 167 0.73 1.20 -11.77
CA VAL A 167 0.75 1.17 -13.24
C VAL A 167 1.17 2.54 -13.71
N ASP A 168 2.20 2.57 -14.57
CA ASP A 168 2.76 3.80 -15.14
C ASP A 168 3.20 4.83 -14.09
N GLY A 169 3.63 4.35 -12.92
CA GLY A 169 4.00 5.20 -11.79
C GLY A 169 2.83 5.75 -10.97
N ALA A 170 1.58 5.58 -11.42
CA ALA A 170 0.39 5.88 -10.61
C ALA A 170 0.13 4.73 -9.62
N ALA A 171 -0.16 5.05 -8.35
CA ALA A 171 -0.48 4.06 -7.33
C ALA A 171 -1.96 3.63 -7.42
N SER A 172 -2.23 2.32 -7.38
CA SER A 172 -3.56 1.73 -7.27
C SER A 172 -3.70 1.02 -5.92
N VAL A 173 -4.77 1.35 -5.17
CA VAL A 173 -4.90 1.05 -3.74
C VAL A 173 -5.77 -0.20 -3.45
N THR A 174 -6.13 -1.02 -4.45
CA THR A 174 -7.14 -2.08 -4.25
C THR A 174 -6.70 -3.51 -4.61
N ARG A 175 -7.24 -4.48 -3.86
CA ARG A 175 -6.87 -5.92 -3.87
C ARG A 175 -7.26 -6.67 -5.15
N ILE A 176 -8.33 -6.24 -5.79
CA ILE A 176 -8.77 -6.67 -7.13
C ILE A 176 -9.00 -5.36 -7.87
N SER A 177 -8.02 -4.95 -8.65
CA SER A 177 -8.15 -3.73 -9.42
C SER A 177 -8.71 -4.09 -10.79
N ARG A 178 -9.93 -3.62 -11.04
CA ARG A 178 -10.38 -3.35 -12.40
C ARG A 178 -9.70 -2.05 -12.81
N LEU A 179 -8.71 -2.14 -13.68
CA LEU A 179 -7.98 -0.98 -14.18
C LEU A 179 -8.60 -0.54 -15.50
N ARG A 180 -8.76 0.77 -15.71
CA ARG A 180 -9.13 1.31 -17.02
C ARG A 180 -7.88 1.89 -17.66
N LEU A 181 -7.32 1.19 -18.63
CA LEU A 181 -6.08 1.56 -19.32
C LEU A 181 -6.30 1.57 -20.82
N ALA A 182 -5.60 2.44 -21.54
CA ALA A 182 -5.57 2.37 -22.99
C ALA A 182 -4.86 1.08 -23.44
N PRO A 183 -5.18 0.52 -24.62
CA PRO A 183 -4.32 -0.48 -25.25
C PRO A 183 -2.92 0.09 -25.55
N GLY A 184 -1.88 -0.70 -25.33
CA GLY A 184 -0.48 -0.32 -25.59
C GLY A 184 0.49 -0.84 -24.53
N LEU A 185 1.72 -0.31 -24.57
CA LEU A 185 2.78 -0.63 -23.62
C LEU A 185 2.52 0.07 -22.27
N HIS A 186 2.54 -0.71 -21.19
CA HIS A 186 2.41 -0.24 -19.82
C HIS A 186 3.57 -0.71 -18.94
N HIS A 187 3.91 0.09 -17.95
CA HIS A 187 4.81 -0.29 -16.87
C HIS A 187 4.00 -0.75 -15.67
N VAL A 188 4.29 -1.94 -15.17
CA VAL A 188 3.59 -2.50 -14.01
C VAL A 188 4.58 -2.83 -12.92
N ARG A 189 4.32 -2.35 -11.71
CA ARG A 189 5.09 -2.68 -10.51
C ARG A 189 4.16 -3.13 -9.41
N VAL A 190 4.46 -4.28 -8.82
CA VAL A 190 3.81 -4.76 -7.61
C VAL A 190 4.81 -4.68 -6.48
N THR A 191 4.45 -3.94 -5.44
CA THR A 191 5.27 -3.81 -4.24
C THR A 191 4.54 -4.35 -3.03
N ARG A 192 5.28 -4.71 -1.99
CA ARG A 192 4.72 -4.95 -0.67
C ARG A 192 5.67 -4.34 0.34
N HIS A 193 5.16 -3.37 1.10
CA HIS A 193 5.95 -2.68 2.12
C HIS A 193 7.24 -2.07 1.54
N ASP A 194 7.11 -1.36 0.42
CA ASP A 194 8.20 -0.74 -0.34
C ASP A 194 9.21 -1.71 -0.97
N ARG A 195 8.96 -3.03 -0.90
CA ARG A 195 9.76 -4.05 -1.58
C ARG A 195 9.14 -4.45 -2.91
N PRO A 196 9.89 -4.48 -4.02
CA PRO A 196 9.36 -4.97 -5.28
C PRO A 196 9.11 -6.49 -5.21
N LEU A 197 7.87 -6.90 -5.44
CA LEU A 197 7.50 -8.32 -5.64
C LEU A 197 7.57 -8.70 -7.11
N HIS A 198 7.20 -7.77 -7.99
CA HIS A 198 7.21 -7.95 -9.43
C HIS A 198 7.34 -6.60 -10.11
N ALA A 199 8.04 -6.55 -11.24
CA ALA A 199 8.05 -5.40 -12.12
C ALA A 199 8.24 -5.85 -13.56
N ALA A 200 7.45 -5.33 -14.48
CA ALA A 200 7.50 -5.72 -15.88
C ALA A 200 7.00 -4.61 -16.80
N TRP A 201 7.38 -4.72 -18.07
CA TRP A 201 6.73 -4.03 -19.18
C TRP A 201 5.73 -4.99 -19.80
N VAL A 202 4.49 -4.55 -19.96
CA VAL A 202 3.39 -5.39 -20.45
C VAL A 202 2.70 -4.70 -21.61
N GLU A 203 2.45 -5.44 -22.69
CA GLU A 203 1.66 -4.95 -23.82
C GLU A 203 0.21 -5.34 -23.59
N LEU A 204 -0.68 -4.35 -23.51
CA LEU A 204 -2.10 -4.55 -23.27
C LEU A 204 -2.90 -4.42 -24.56
N SER A 205 -3.81 -5.35 -24.81
CA SER A 205 -4.74 -5.31 -25.94
C SER A 205 -6.16 -5.69 -25.50
N ALA A 206 -7.16 -5.36 -26.33
CA ALA A 206 -8.56 -5.74 -26.09
C ALA A 206 -8.79 -7.26 -26.12
N GLU A 207 -7.89 -8.01 -26.74
CA GLU A 207 -7.97 -9.47 -26.86
C GLU A 207 -7.54 -10.17 -25.55
N THR A 208 -6.75 -9.50 -24.71
CA THR A 208 -6.23 -10.04 -23.45
C THR A 208 -6.60 -9.15 -22.27
N PRO A 209 -7.87 -9.17 -21.81
CA PRO A 209 -8.36 -8.31 -20.73
C PRO A 209 -7.87 -8.74 -19.33
N ASN A 210 -7.17 -9.87 -19.23
CA ASN A 210 -6.54 -10.34 -17.99
C ASN A 210 -5.04 -10.08 -18.07
N LEU A 211 -4.50 -9.44 -17.04
CA LEU A 211 -3.06 -9.21 -16.93
C LEU A 211 -2.46 -10.23 -15.95
N PRO A 212 -1.91 -11.36 -16.45
CA PRO A 212 -1.26 -12.32 -15.58
C PRO A 212 0.06 -11.74 -15.07
N LEU A 213 0.18 -11.58 -13.76
CA LEU A 213 1.42 -11.20 -13.11
C LEU A 213 2.00 -12.44 -12.43
N PRO A 214 3.17 -12.96 -12.84
CA PRO A 214 3.80 -14.11 -12.21
C PRO A 214 4.41 -13.72 -10.86
N ILE A 215 3.55 -13.41 -9.90
CA ILE A 215 3.93 -13.00 -8.55
C ILE A 215 3.99 -14.26 -7.70
N ASN A 216 5.19 -14.63 -7.26
CA ASN A 216 5.32 -15.72 -6.30
C ASN A 216 4.63 -15.31 -4.99
N PRO A 217 3.72 -16.14 -4.45
CA PRO A 217 3.17 -15.87 -3.13
C PRO A 217 4.32 -15.85 -2.12
N SER A 218 4.23 -14.99 -1.12
CA SER A 218 5.23 -14.98 -0.06
C SER A 218 5.32 -16.33 0.63
N GLU A 219 6.53 -16.71 0.99
CA GLU A 219 6.74 -17.91 1.80
C GLU A 219 5.94 -17.77 3.11
N ARG A 220 5.19 -18.82 3.44
CA ARG A 220 4.41 -18.84 4.69
C ARG A 220 5.35 -18.73 5.88
N CYS A 221 4.93 -17.99 6.91
CA CYS A 221 5.72 -17.75 8.11
C CYS A 221 7.04 -16.99 7.88
N SER A 222 7.15 -16.21 6.80
CA SER A 222 8.31 -15.35 6.53
C SER A 222 8.19 -13.99 7.20
N GLU A 223 9.31 -13.27 7.33
CA GLU A 223 9.30 -11.89 7.83
C GLU A 223 8.37 -10.97 7.04
N ASP A 224 8.22 -11.20 5.73
CA ASP A 224 7.38 -10.38 4.85
C ASP A 224 5.88 -10.52 5.19
N GLU A 225 5.41 -11.69 5.64
CA GLU A 225 4.01 -11.85 6.09
C GLU A 225 3.71 -11.06 7.36
N PHE A 226 4.71 -10.87 8.23
CA PHE A 226 4.56 -10.22 9.53
C PHE A 226 4.93 -8.72 9.52
N ALA A 227 5.48 -8.21 8.43
CA ALA A 227 5.92 -6.82 8.34
C ALA A 227 4.77 -5.81 8.53
N ALA A 228 3.57 -6.09 8.01
CA ALA A 228 2.39 -5.26 8.28
C ALA A 228 2.05 -5.16 9.78
N LEU A 229 2.20 -6.26 10.52
CA LEU A 229 1.93 -6.30 11.96
C LEU A 229 2.96 -5.49 12.75
N ARG A 230 4.24 -5.52 12.34
CA ARG A 230 5.30 -4.73 12.97
C ARG A 230 5.08 -3.22 12.79
N ARG A 231 4.50 -2.79 11.65
CA ARG A 231 4.22 -1.36 11.37
C ARG A 231 2.96 -0.84 12.09
N ALA A 232 1.98 -1.71 12.36
CA ALA A 232 0.77 -1.37 13.09
C ALA A 232 0.57 -2.34 14.27
N PRO A 233 1.37 -2.21 15.35
CA PRO A 233 1.35 -3.16 16.48
C PRO A 233 0.09 -3.06 17.38
N THR A 234 -0.82 -2.14 17.07
CA THR A 234 -2.10 -1.95 17.74
C THR A 234 -3.19 -2.83 17.11
N ALA A 235 -4.35 -2.97 17.78
CA ALA A 235 -5.42 -3.90 17.44
C ALA A 235 -6.06 -3.75 16.03
N GLY A 236 -5.59 -2.80 15.20
CA GLY A 236 -6.11 -2.53 13.86
C GLY A 236 -5.41 -3.26 12.72
N ALA A 237 -4.28 -3.96 12.93
CA ALA A 237 -3.63 -4.68 11.85
C ALA A 237 -4.45 -5.90 11.40
N SER A 238 -4.71 -5.98 10.09
CA SER A 238 -5.46 -7.08 9.50
C SER A 238 -4.66 -8.39 9.57
N LEU A 239 -5.08 -9.31 10.44
CA LEU A 239 -4.49 -10.66 10.56
C LEU A 239 -4.81 -11.56 9.35
N LYS A 240 -5.65 -11.10 8.42
CA LYS A 240 -6.07 -11.85 7.23
C LYS A 240 -4.93 -12.09 6.23
N SER A 241 -3.79 -11.41 6.36
CA SER A 241 -2.63 -11.57 5.47
C SER A 241 -1.61 -12.60 5.95
N VAL A 242 -1.74 -13.13 7.17
CA VAL A 242 -0.77 -14.09 7.72
C VAL A 242 -1.18 -15.51 7.34
N GLY A 243 -0.40 -16.14 6.45
CA GLY A 243 -0.58 -17.53 6.05
C GLY A 243 0.01 -18.54 7.04
N CYS A 244 0.72 -18.07 8.07
CA CYS A 244 1.34 -18.93 9.08
C CYS A 244 0.30 -19.61 9.98
N GLU A 245 0.34 -20.95 10.06
CA GLU A 245 -0.66 -21.74 10.77
C GLU A 245 -0.61 -21.54 12.29
N ARG A 246 0.59 -21.46 12.88
CA ARG A 246 0.82 -21.30 14.32
C ARG A 246 1.95 -20.32 14.59
N TRP A 247 1.64 -19.23 15.27
CA TRP A 247 2.62 -18.18 15.56
C TRP A 247 2.31 -17.46 16.87
N LEU A 248 3.35 -16.98 17.52
CA LEU A 248 3.30 -16.20 18.75
C LEU A 248 3.56 -14.74 18.40
N MET A 249 2.72 -13.87 18.92
CA MET A 249 2.94 -12.43 18.86
C MET A 249 3.36 -11.96 20.23
N ALA A 250 4.48 -11.24 20.30
CA ALA A 250 5.03 -10.70 21.53
C ALA A 250 5.32 -9.21 21.39
N ARG A 251 5.10 -8.44 22.45
CA ARG A 251 5.43 -7.01 22.50
C ARG A 251 5.89 -6.60 23.89
N PRO A 252 6.69 -5.52 24.02
CA PRO A 252 7.03 -4.98 25.33
C PRO A 252 5.76 -4.44 26.00
N LEU A 253 5.61 -4.65 27.30
CA LEU A 253 4.56 -4.00 28.08
C LEU A 253 5.01 -2.55 28.39
N PRO A 254 4.24 -1.51 27.99
CA PRO A 254 4.57 -0.14 28.35
C PRO A 254 4.41 0.07 29.87
N GLY A 255 5.41 0.67 30.52
CA GLY A 255 5.34 0.99 31.95
C GLY A 255 6.66 1.47 32.54
N PRO A 256 6.62 2.12 33.72
CA PRO A 256 7.80 2.71 34.38
C PRO A 256 8.80 1.67 34.88
N THR A 257 8.35 0.43 35.09
CA THR A 257 9.22 -0.72 35.34
C THR A 257 9.83 -1.16 34.02
N VAL A 258 10.96 -0.52 33.68
CA VAL A 258 11.88 -0.97 32.63
C VAL A 258 12.43 -2.33 33.07
N GLY A 259 11.80 -3.42 32.64
CA GLY A 259 12.30 -4.75 33.01
C GLY A 259 11.34 -5.88 32.70
N ALA A 260 11.81 -6.82 31.88
CA ALA A 260 11.32 -8.18 31.63
C ALA A 260 9.88 -8.39 31.14
N ARG A 261 8.91 -7.52 31.41
CA ARG A 261 7.50 -7.82 31.12
C ARG A 261 7.21 -7.76 29.63
N VAL A 262 6.59 -8.83 29.15
CA VAL A 262 6.13 -8.97 27.77
C VAL A 262 4.63 -9.26 27.77
N GLN A 263 3.93 -8.76 26.76
CA GLN A 263 2.61 -9.29 26.43
C GLN A 263 2.78 -10.28 25.30
N VAL A 264 2.19 -11.46 25.46
CA VAL A 264 2.21 -12.54 24.48
C VAL A 264 0.78 -12.90 24.12
N ARG A 265 0.53 -13.25 22.87
CA ARG A 265 -0.69 -13.92 22.45
C ARG A 265 -0.40 -15.01 21.43
N ARG A 266 -1.23 -16.04 21.46
CA ARG A 266 -1.13 -17.19 20.55
C ARG A 266 -2.05 -16.96 19.37
N CYS A 267 -1.55 -17.20 18.16
CA CYS A 267 -2.34 -17.05 16.95
C CYS A 267 -2.33 -18.35 16.12
N SER A 268 -3.50 -18.68 15.55
CA SER A 268 -3.67 -19.74 14.57
C SER A 268 -4.27 -19.17 13.28
N GLY A 269 -3.45 -19.12 12.22
CA GLY A 269 -3.78 -18.38 11.00
C GLY A 269 -4.10 -16.90 11.32
N SER A 270 -5.33 -16.49 11.02
CA SER A 270 -5.82 -15.12 11.24
C SER A 270 -6.51 -14.89 12.60
N ARG A 271 -6.63 -15.93 13.45
CA ARG A 271 -7.28 -15.85 14.77
C ARG A 271 -6.24 -15.80 15.87
N CYS A 272 -6.41 -14.91 16.85
CA CYS A 272 -5.50 -14.79 17.98
C CYS A 272 -6.26 -14.83 19.31
N SER A 273 -5.63 -15.39 20.34
CA SER A 273 -6.09 -15.31 21.73
C SER A 273 -6.01 -13.88 22.27
N ALA A 274 -6.60 -13.66 23.44
CA ALA A 274 -6.36 -12.47 24.24
C ALA A 274 -4.86 -12.31 24.56
N TRP A 275 -4.45 -11.07 24.84
CA TRP A 275 -3.12 -10.75 25.32
C TRP A 275 -2.95 -11.25 26.75
N VAL A 276 -1.85 -11.96 27.01
CA VAL A 276 -1.43 -12.41 28.33
C VAL A 276 -0.16 -11.66 28.70
N THR A 277 -0.14 -11.04 29.88
CA THR A 277 1.08 -10.41 30.41
C THR A 277 1.93 -11.48 31.09
N TRP A 278 3.22 -11.53 30.77
CA TRP A 278 4.15 -12.51 31.32
C TRP A 278 5.41 -11.84 31.87
N SER A 279 5.93 -12.40 32.96
CA SER A 279 7.16 -11.98 33.62
C SER A 279 7.87 -13.20 34.22
N PRO A 280 9.19 -13.34 34.07
CA PRO A 280 9.92 -14.48 34.61
C PRO A 280 9.96 -14.51 36.14
N ASN A 281 9.78 -13.36 36.80
CA ASN A 281 9.85 -13.23 38.27
C ASN A 281 8.49 -13.30 38.98
N LEU A 282 7.38 -13.52 38.24
CA LEU A 282 6.09 -13.86 38.85
C LEU A 282 6.07 -15.36 39.19
N GLN A 283 6.97 -15.78 40.08
CA GLN A 283 6.91 -17.09 40.74
C GLN A 283 6.19 -17.06 42.10
N LEU A 284 5.62 -15.92 42.50
CA LEU A 284 4.81 -15.82 43.71
C LEU A 284 3.39 -15.43 43.34
N ASP A 285 2.47 -16.30 43.78
CA ASP A 285 1.01 -16.33 43.61
C ASP A 285 0.48 -16.90 42.28
N TYR A 286 0.62 -18.22 42.16
CA TYR A 286 -0.27 -19.06 41.37
C TYR A 286 -1.73 -18.83 41.83
N ALA A 287 -2.46 -17.93 41.16
CA ALA A 287 -3.90 -17.81 41.28
C ALA A 287 -4.58 -18.81 40.33
N GLY A 288 -4.45 -20.11 40.63
CA GLY A 288 -5.22 -21.19 40.01
C GLY A 288 -5.00 -21.41 38.50
N PRO A 289 -5.54 -22.52 37.94
CA PRO A 289 -5.58 -22.69 36.50
C PRO A 289 -6.36 -21.54 35.87
N ALA A 290 -5.86 -21.01 34.75
CA ALA A 290 -6.65 -20.11 33.91
C ALA A 290 -7.97 -20.82 33.62
N GLN A 291 -9.07 -20.30 34.17
CA GLN A 291 -10.39 -20.77 33.77
C GLN A 291 -10.46 -20.55 32.26
N GLU A 292 -10.53 -21.65 31.50
CA GLU A 292 -11.19 -21.62 30.21
C GLU A 292 -12.58 -21.04 30.49
N PHE A 293 -12.76 -19.76 30.17
CA PHE A 293 -14.08 -19.24 29.95
C PHE A 293 -14.61 -20.00 28.74
N ASP A 294 -15.25 -21.12 29.01
CA ASP A 294 -16.17 -21.73 28.07
C ASP A 294 -17.14 -20.62 27.69
N HIS A 295 -16.96 -20.12 26.47
CA HIS A 295 -17.93 -19.25 25.83
C HIS A 295 -19.14 -20.09 25.38
N GLU A 296 -19.74 -20.87 26.29
CA GLU A 296 -21.17 -21.05 26.25
C GLU A 296 -21.77 -19.79 26.87
N ALA A 297 -21.85 -18.75 26.05
CA ALA A 297 -22.38 -17.45 26.38
C ALA A 297 -23.88 -17.55 26.70
N GLY A 298 -24.20 -18.05 27.90
CA GLY A 298 -25.43 -17.69 28.58
C GLY A 298 -25.39 -16.19 28.82
N TRP A 299 -26.34 -15.48 28.24
CA TRP A 299 -26.48 -14.04 28.39
C TRP A 299 -26.60 -13.71 29.88
N PRO A 300 -25.74 -12.84 30.46
CA PRO A 300 -25.82 -12.56 31.89
C PRO A 300 -27.18 -11.94 32.24
N ASP A 301 -27.84 -12.39 33.30
CA ASP A 301 -29.16 -11.85 33.70
C ASP A 301 -29.14 -10.32 33.90
N TRP A 302 -28.00 -9.77 34.34
CA TRP A 302 -27.81 -8.32 34.46
C TRP A 302 -27.82 -7.59 33.11
N ALA A 303 -27.42 -8.24 32.02
CA ALA A 303 -27.45 -7.65 30.67
C ALA A 303 -28.90 -7.48 30.17
N THR A 304 -29.79 -8.41 30.53
CA THR A 304 -31.23 -8.29 30.28
C THR A 304 -31.83 -7.08 31.00
N TYR A 305 -31.47 -6.87 32.27
CA TYR A 305 -31.92 -5.69 33.03
C TYR A 305 -31.36 -4.37 32.47
N ALA A 306 -30.11 -4.37 32.02
CA ALA A 306 -29.48 -3.18 31.42
C ALA A 306 -30.13 -2.78 30.09
N ILE A 307 -30.49 -3.75 29.25
CA ILE A 307 -31.13 -3.47 27.95
C ILE A 307 -32.55 -2.96 28.14
N VAL A 308 -33.35 -3.58 29.02
CA VAL A 308 -34.71 -3.12 29.31
C VAL A 308 -34.69 -1.70 29.90
N GLY A 309 -33.76 -1.42 30.83
CA GLY A 309 -33.57 -0.08 31.41
C GLY A 309 -33.16 0.98 30.39
N ALA A 310 -32.24 0.66 29.48
CA ALA A 310 -31.79 1.58 28.43
C ALA A 310 -32.90 1.90 27.41
N SER A 311 -33.73 0.91 27.05
CA SER A 311 -34.87 1.15 26.15
C SER A 311 -35.94 2.07 26.76
N ALA A 312 -36.18 1.98 28.07
CA ALA A 312 -37.12 2.88 28.74
C ALA A 312 -36.64 4.35 28.67
N LEU A 313 -35.36 4.61 28.94
CA LEU A 313 -34.79 5.96 28.89
C LEU A 313 -34.77 6.56 27.48
N ALA A 314 -34.48 5.74 26.45
CA ALA A 314 -34.49 6.19 25.06
C ALA A 314 -35.90 6.58 24.59
N ILE A 315 -36.93 5.80 24.95
CA ILE A 315 -38.33 6.11 24.59
C ILE A 315 -38.78 7.39 25.29
N THR A 316 -38.48 7.57 26.58
CA THR A 316 -38.84 8.81 27.31
C THR A 316 -38.13 10.03 26.72
N GLY A 317 -36.87 9.90 26.30
CA GLY A 317 -36.12 10.98 25.63
C GLY A 317 -36.74 11.40 24.30
N VAL A 318 -37.16 10.44 23.47
CA VAL A 318 -37.82 10.74 22.17
C VAL A 318 -39.19 11.39 22.38
N VAL A 319 -39.97 10.94 23.36
CA VAL A 319 -41.28 11.54 23.69
C VAL A 319 -41.11 12.98 24.19
N LEU A 320 -40.14 13.25 25.07
CA LEU A 320 -39.86 14.61 25.55
C LEU A 320 -39.36 15.55 24.44
N TRP A 321 -38.56 15.02 23.50
CA TRP A 321 -38.11 15.77 22.32
C TRP A 321 -39.27 16.12 21.37
N GLN A 322 -40.18 15.18 21.08
CA GLN A 322 -41.36 15.45 20.25
C GLN A 322 -42.37 16.40 20.91
N LEU A 323 -42.42 16.45 22.24
CA LEU A 323 -43.26 17.40 22.98
C LEU A 323 -42.69 18.83 23.05
N GLY A 324 -41.56 19.10 22.38
CA GLY A 324 -41.00 20.46 22.27
C GLY A 324 -40.47 21.03 23.59
N THR A 325 -40.26 20.18 24.62
CA THR A 325 -39.80 20.62 25.94
C THR A 325 -38.40 21.23 25.95
N PHE A 326 -37.64 21.06 24.86
CA PHE A 326 -36.30 21.61 24.67
C PHE A 326 -36.21 22.73 23.63
N ASP A 327 -37.33 23.20 23.05
CA ASP A 327 -37.35 24.41 22.23
C ASP A 327 -37.29 25.65 23.13
N SER A 328 -36.13 25.84 23.77
CA SER A 328 -35.78 27.14 24.34
C SER A 328 -35.52 28.09 23.19
N ALA A 329 -36.25 29.21 23.15
CA ALA A 329 -36.03 30.29 22.18
C ALA A 329 -34.55 30.68 22.16
N GLU A 330 -33.86 30.43 21.04
CA GLU A 330 -32.44 30.73 20.88
C GLU A 330 -32.16 32.22 21.18
N PRO A 331 -31.45 32.54 22.27
CA PRO A 331 -30.96 33.89 22.48
C PRO A 331 -29.72 34.08 21.60
N GLY A 332 -29.89 34.74 20.45
CA GLY A 332 -28.74 35.19 19.66
C GLY A 332 -28.85 35.11 18.13
N LYS A 333 -29.97 34.66 17.54
CA LYS A 333 -30.16 34.79 16.08
C LYS A 333 -30.31 36.27 15.69
N LYS A 334 -29.19 36.88 15.31
CA LYS A 334 -29.15 38.20 14.65
C LYS A 334 -29.95 38.12 13.35
N LYS A 335 -31.16 38.68 13.35
CA LYS A 335 -31.99 38.83 12.16
C LYS A 335 -31.39 39.95 11.30
N TRP A 336 -30.85 39.60 10.14
CA TRP A 336 -30.44 40.58 9.14
C TRP A 336 -31.69 41.19 8.53
N VAL A 337 -31.95 42.47 8.81
CA VAL A 337 -33.00 43.24 8.17
C VAL A 337 -32.37 43.96 6.99
N TYR A 338 -32.75 43.58 5.77
CA TYR A 338 -32.34 44.28 4.56
C TYR A 338 -33.07 45.62 4.51
N GLN A 339 -32.32 46.71 4.54
CA GLN A 339 -32.84 48.06 4.39
C GLN A 339 -32.50 48.55 2.99
N ALA A 340 -33.51 48.73 2.14
CA ALA A 340 -33.29 49.18 0.77
C ALA A 340 -32.71 50.62 0.74
N PRO A 341 -31.80 50.93 -0.19
CA PRO A 341 -31.23 52.27 -0.31
C PRO A 341 -32.32 53.28 -0.68
N ALA A 342 -32.31 54.43 0.00
CA ALA A 342 -33.20 55.54 -0.29
C ALA A 342 -32.93 56.08 -1.70
N ALA A 343 -33.99 56.27 -2.48
CA ALA A 343 -33.90 56.85 -3.82
C ALA A 343 -33.36 58.29 -3.74
N LEU A 344 -32.31 58.58 -4.52
CA LEU A 344 -31.83 59.94 -4.74
C LEU A 344 -32.87 60.68 -5.60
N SER A 345 -33.56 61.64 -4.99
CA SER A 345 -34.32 62.66 -5.72
C SER A 345 -33.36 63.70 -6.28
N PHE A 346 -33.40 63.90 -7.60
CA PHE A 346 -32.69 64.95 -8.33
C PHE A 346 -33.30 66.33 -8.11
#